data_AF-A0A1X4G4D0-F1
#
_entry.id   AF-A0A1X4G4D0-F1
#
_cell.length_a   1.000
_cell.length_b   1.000
_cell.length_c   1.000
_cell.angle_alpha   90.00
_cell.angle_beta   90.00
_cell.angle_gamma   90.00
#
_symmetry.space_group_name_H-M   'P 1'
#
loop_
_entity.id
_entity.type
_entity.pdbx_description
1 polymer ?
#
loop_
_entity_poly.entity_id
_entity_poly.type
_entity_poly.pdbx_seq_one_letter_code
_entity_poly.pdbx_strand_id
1 'polypeptide(L)'
;MKVFENTTKRIFLTSWVSPHQMEANHHSGSVVKEEQHSQSGWDVLRPVRNWLDNIKVQDRDFAHMLCKLIPAQCPFERDVKLLGKVLFHIPPLCKLNPFYDQLAYLRFRALCYLADECGEA
;
A
#
# COMPACT_ATOMS: atom_id res chain seq x y z
N MET A 1 -39.15 -17.56 32.54
CA MET A 1 -37.95 -16.96 33.16
C MET A 1 -37.26 -16.08 32.11
N LYS A 2 -37.23 -14.76 32.34
CA LYS A 2 -36.65 -13.74 31.45
C LYS A 2 -35.14 -13.63 31.69
N VAL A 3 -34.30 -14.22 30.83
CA VAL A 3 -32.84 -14.09 30.92
C VAL A 3 -32.20 -13.94 29.52
N PHE A 4 -32.85 -13.19 28.62
CA PHE A 4 -32.28 -12.92 27.29
C PHE A 4 -32.33 -11.42 26.88
N GLU A 5 -32.85 -10.54 27.74
CA GLU A 5 -33.11 -9.13 27.40
C GLU A 5 -32.07 -8.13 27.96
N ASN A 6 -31.04 -8.59 28.68
CA ASN A 6 -30.07 -7.68 29.32
C ASN A 6 -28.73 -7.55 28.56
N THR A 7 -28.38 -8.50 27.71
CA THR A 7 -27.09 -8.50 26.99
C THR A 7 -27.10 -7.70 25.69
N THR A 8 -28.27 -7.49 25.09
CA THR A 8 -28.40 -6.79 23.78
C THR A 8 -28.17 -5.28 23.88
N LYS A 9 -28.32 -4.67 25.07
CA LYS A 9 -28.22 -3.20 25.23
C LYS A 9 -26.79 -2.66 25.39
N ARG A 10 -25.75 -3.51 25.32
CA ARG A 10 -24.33 -3.10 25.42
C ARG A 10 -23.49 -3.30 24.16
N ILE A 11 -24.08 -3.81 23.07
CA ILE A 11 -23.35 -4.12 21.83
C ILE A 11 -23.59 -3.09 20.71
N PHE A 12 -24.30 -1.99 21.00
CA PHE A 12 -24.72 -1.00 19.99
C PHE A 12 -23.95 0.33 20.03
N LEU A 13 -22.68 0.33 20.46
CA LEU A 13 -21.87 1.57 20.49
C LEU A 13 -20.41 1.41 20.01
N THR A 14 -20.10 0.42 19.15
CA THR A 14 -18.76 0.30 18.53
C THR A 14 -18.78 0.15 17.01
N SER A 15 -19.88 0.49 16.34
CA SER A 15 -19.92 0.56 14.88
C SER A 15 -20.32 1.96 14.46
N TRP A 16 -19.34 2.78 14.06
CA TRP A 16 -19.57 3.97 13.25
C TRP A 16 -19.84 3.53 11.80
N VAL A 17 -20.94 2.79 11.61
CA VAL A 17 -21.50 2.52 10.29
C VAL A 17 -22.81 3.28 10.22
N SER A 18 -22.84 4.30 9.35
CA SER A 18 -24.09 4.95 8.96
C SER A 18 -24.96 3.94 8.21
N PRO A 19 -26.20 3.67 8.65
CA PRO A 19 -27.13 2.85 7.89
C PRO A 19 -27.80 3.75 6.84
N HIS A 20 -27.15 3.95 5.68
CA HIS A 20 -27.87 4.46 4.51
C HIS A 20 -28.17 3.31 3.55
N GLN A 21 -29.40 2.81 3.71
CA GLN A 21 -30.32 2.25 2.73
C GLN A 21 -29.78 1.28 1.66
N MET A 22 -30.26 0.05 1.80
CA MET A 22 -30.39 -0.93 0.75
C MET A 22 -31.36 -0.41 -0.32
N GLU A 23 -30.85 -0.02 -1.48
CA GLU A 23 -31.60 -0.09 -2.72
C GLU A 23 -30.90 -1.12 -3.62
N ALA A 24 -31.63 -2.20 -3.88
CA ALA A 24 -31.18 -3.27 -4.76
C ALA A 24 -31.03 -2.73 -6.18
N ASN A 25 -29.81 -2.76 -6.72
CA ASN A 25 -29.59 -2.87 -8.15
C ASN A 25 -28.26 -3.58 -8.42
N HIS A 26 -28.35 -4.66 -9.19
CA HIS A 26 -27.25 -5.44 -9.73
C HIS A 26 -26.22 -4.52 -10.41
N HIS A 27 -24.93 -4.64 -10.08
CA HIS A 27 -23.80 -4.62 -11.02
C HIS A 27 -22.49 -4.98 -10.30
N SER A 28 -21.78 -5.94 -10.87
CA SER A 28 -20.55 -6.58 -10.37
C SER A 28 -19.36 -5.64 -10.18
N GLY A 29 -18.52 -5.97 -9.20
CA GLY A 29 -17.10 -5.56 -9.17
C GLY A 29 -16.69 -4.86 -7.88
N SER A 30 -16.12 -5.62 -6.94
CA SER A 30 -15.49 -5.12 -5.72
C SER A 30 -14.39 -4.10 -6.04
N VAL A 31 -14.69 -2.82 -5.82
CA VAL A 31 -13.68 -1.76 -5.77
C VAL A 31 -12.97 -1.87 -4.42
N VAL A 32 -11.70 -2.28 -4.46
CA VAL A 32 -10.77 -2.11 -3.33
C VAL A 32 -10.71 -0.62 -3.04
N LYS A 33 -11.25 -0.20 -1.89
CA LYS A 33 -11.06 1.17 -1.37
C LYS A 33 -9.59 1.32 -0.99
N GLU A 34 -8.78 1.82 -1.92
CA GLU A 34 -7.54 2.50 -1.54
C GLU A 34 -7.92 3.70 -0.66
N GLU A 35 -7.27 3.80 0.50
CA GLU A 35 -7.33 4.98 1.36
C GLU A 35 -6.77 6.18 0.61
N GLN A 36 -7.66 6.91 -0.08
CA GLN A 36 -7.38 8.21 -0.66
C GLN A 36 -7.14 9.19 0.50
N HIS A 37 -5.87 9.35 0.88
CA HIS A 37 -5.42 10.43 1.76
C HIS A 37 -5.83 11.76 1.11
N SER A 38 -6.87 12.39 1.65
CA SER A 38 -7.30 13.74 1.29
C SER A 38 -6.22 14.73 1.73
N GLN A 39 -5.26 15.01 0.84
CA GLN A 39 -4.33 16.12 1.02
C GLN A 39 -4.94 17.36 0.36
N SER A 40 -5.73 18.10 1.13
CA SER A 40 -6.14 19.47 0.79
C SER A 40 -4.93 20.40 0.99
N GLY A 41 -4.05 20.42 0.01
CA GLY A 41 -2.86 21.28 -0.04
C GLY A 41 -2.33 21.32 -1.46
N TRP A 42 -1.68 22.42 -1.82
CA TRP A 42 -0.96 22.55 -3.07
C TRP A 42 0.22 21.57 -3.03
N ASP A 43 0.02 20.41 -3.62
CA ASP A 43 0.96 19.31 -3.56
C ASP A 43 1.98 19.47 -4.70
N VAL A 44 3.01 20.25 -4.40
CA VAL A 44 4.09 20.64 -5.32
C VAL A 44 4.77 19.43 -5.98
N LEU A 45 4.71 18.25 -5.34
CA LEU A 45 5.33 17.03 -5.82
C LEU A 45 4.41 16.17 -6.72
N ARG A 46 3.13 16.54 -6.91
CA ARG A 46 2.20 15.85 -7.83
C ARG A 46 2.77 15.61 -9.22
N PRO A 47 3.37 16.58 -9.93
CA PRO A 47 3.88 16.32 -11.27
C PRO A 47 4.93 15.21 -11.28
N VAL A 48 5.79 15.15 -10.27
CA VAL A 48 6.82 14.11 -10.15
C VAL A 48 6.19 12.75 -9.82
N ARG A 49 5.21 12.70 -8.91
CA ARG A 49 4.48 11.45 -8.61
C ARG A 49 3.79 10.91 -9.85
N ASN A 50 3.04 11.77 -10.53
CA ASN A 50 2.37 11.41 -11.79
C ASN A 50 3.38 10.95 -12.84
N TRP A 51 4.54 11.60 -12.94
CA TRP A 51 5.59 11.17 -13.85
C TRP A 51 6.08 9.76 -13.52
N LEU A 52 6.38 9.44 -12.26
CA LEU A 52 6.74 8.08 -11.83
C LEU A 52 5.64 7.04 -12.16
N ASP A 53 4.39 7.38 -11.88
CA ASP A 53 3.25 6.49 -12.14
C ASP A 53 3.08 6.19 -13.63
N ASN A 54 3.43 7.13 -14.50
CA ASN A 54 3.33 6.98 -15.96
C ASN A 54 4.57 6.35 -16.62
N ILE A 55 5.63 6.02 -15.87
CA ILE A 55 6.76 5.27 -16.41
C ILE A 55 6.28 3.88 -16.86
N LYS A 56 6.43 3.59 -18.16
CA LYS A 56 6.10 2.28 -18.74
C LYS A 56 7.32 1.38 -18.70
N VAL A 57 7.15 0.14 -18.25
CA VAL A 57 8.18 -0.89 -18.30
C VAL A 57 7.89 -1.78 -19.49
N GLN A 58 8.68 -1.63 -20.55
CA GLN A 58 8.53 -2.36 -21.82
C GLN A 58 9.87 -2.90 -22.35
N ASP A 59 10.94 -2.74 -21.58
CA ASP A 59 12.29 -3.17 -21.94
C ASP A 59 12.84 -4.04 -20.82
N ARG A 60 13.47 -5.15 -21.22
CA ARG A 60 13.95 -6.17 -20.28
C ARG A 60 15.11 -5.66 -19.43
N ASP A 61 16.08 -5.00 -20.03
CA ASP A 61 17.25 -4.50 -19.33
C ASP A 61 16.86 -3.36 -18.37
N PHE A 62 15.92 -2.51 -18.79
CA PHE A 62 15.31 -1.49 -17.96
C PHE A 62 14.55 -2.08 -16.77
N ALA A 63 13.77 -3.14 -16.97
CA ALA A 63 13.06 -3.81 -15.89
C ALA A 63 14.03 -4.40 -14.85
N HIS A 64 15.10 -5.08 -15.29
CA HIS A 64 16.16 -5.57 -14.41
C HIS A 64 16.87 -4.43 -13.66
N MET A 65 17.14 -3.32 -14.34
CA MET A 65 17.74 -2.15 -13.72
C MET A 65 16.84 -1.56 -12.63
N LEU A 66 15.52 -1.44 -12.88
CA LEU A 66 14.56 -0.99 -11.88
C LEU A 66 14.53 -1.93 -10.65
N CYS A 67 14.52 -3.24 -10.89
CA CYS A 67 14.57 -4.25 -9.83
C CYS A 67 15.89 -4.27 -9.06
N LYS A 68 16.99 -3.75 -9.63
CA LYS A 68 18.25 -3.59 -8.89
C LYS A 68 18.29 -2.26 -8.13
N LEU A 69 17.73 -1.20 -8.71
CA LEU A 69 17.80 0.16 -8.17
C LEU A 69 16.82 0.38 -7.01
N ILE A 70 15.59 -0.12 -7.15
CA ILE A 70 14.54 0.06 -6.14
C ILE A 70 14.54 -1.17 -5.24
N PRO A 71 14.94 -1.11 -3.97
CA PRO A 71 15.04 -2.31 -3.13
C PRO A 71 13.67 -2.93 -2.85
N ALA A 72 13.63 -4.26 -2.66
CA ALA A 72 12.43 -4.99 -2.22
C ALA A 72 12.10 -4.73 -0.75
N GLN A 73 13.13 -4.47 0.06
CA GLN A 73 13.00 -4.14 1.47
C GLN A 73 12.98 -2.63 1.66
N CYS A 74 12.33 -2.21 2.74
CA CYS A 74 12.31 -0.84 3.16
C CYS A 74 13.73 -0.37 3.53
N PRO A 75 14.28 0.68 2.91
CA PRO A 75 15.67 1.09 3.15
C PRO A 75 15.90 1.61 4.58
N PHE A 76 14.83 1.99 5.28
CA PHE A 76 14.90 2.50 6.63
C PHE A 76 14.78 1.40 7.69
N GLU A 77 14.22 0.24 7.36
CA GLU A 77 14.08 -0.87 8.29
C GLU A 77 15.43 -1.60 8.41
N ARG A 78 16.01 -1.60 9.60
CA ARG A 78 17.30 -2.25 9.85
C ARG A 78 17.56 -2.42 11.33
N ASP A 79 18.30 -3.47 11.65
CA ASP A 79 18.84 -3.69 12.99
C ASP A 79 20.18 -2.96 13.16
N VAL A 80 20.31 -2.20 14.25
CA VAL A 80 21.61 -1.65 14.67
C VAL A 80 22.27 -2.66 15.60
N LYS A 81 23.38 -3.28 15.18
CA LYS A 81 24.08 -4.31 15.94
C LYS A 81 25.40 -3.80 16.51
N LEU A 82 25.69 -4.15 17.77
CA LEU A 82 26.96 -3.91 18.44
C LEU A 82 27.47 -5.23 19.03
N LEU A 83 28.72 -5.60 18.72
CA LEU A 83 29.34 -6.86 19.17
C LEU A 83 28.48 -8.11 18.87
N GLY A 84 27.80 -8.11 17.72
CA GLY A 84 26.93 -9.21 17.29
C GLY A 84 25.54 -9.25 17.93
N LYS A 85 25.23 -8.33 18.86
CA LYS A 85 23.91 -8.21 19.51
C LYS A 85 23.14 -7.04 18.93
N VAL A 86 21.84 -7.21 18.69
CA VAL A 86 20.95 -6.11 18.27
C VAL A 86 20.79 -5.13 19.43
N LEU A 87 21.20 -3.89 19.23
CA LEU A 87 21.04 -2.81 20.19
C LEU A 87 19.59 -2.28 20.16
N PHE A 88 19.09 -2.00 18.96
CA PHE A 88 17.69 -1.69 18.69
C PHE A 88 17.34 -1.91 17.22
N HIS A 89 16.05 -2.09 16.95
CA HIS A 89 15.48 -2.28 15.62
C HIS A 89 14.83 -0.97 15.14
N ILE A 90 15.21 -0.52 13.95
CA ILE A 90 14.54 0.61 13.29
C ILE A 90 13.35 0.03 12.52
N PRO A 91 12.11 0.39 12.85
CA PRO A 91 10.93 -0.15 12.20
C PRO A 91 10.82 0.31 10.74
N PRO A 92 9.95 -0.32 9.93
CA PRO A 92 9.65 0.12 8.57
C PRO A 92 9.00 1.51 8.56
N LEU A 93 9.82 2.53 8.31
CA LEU A 93 9.38 3.93 8.14
C LEU A 93 9.11 4.27 6.67
N CYS A 94 8.55 3.30 5.93
CA CYS A 94 8.58 3.31 4.47
C CYS A 94 7.76 4.45 3.86
N LYS A 95 6.75 4.95 4.58
CA LYS A 95 5.91 6.08 4.15
C LYS A 95 6.50 7.47 4.47
N LEU A 96 7.69 7.55 5.05
CA LEU A 96 8.39 8.82 5.23
C LEU A 96 8.82 9.43 3.87
N ASN A 97 9.15 8.57 2.91
CA ASN A 97 9.50 9.03 1.56
C ASN A 97 8.22 9.40 0.79
N PRO A 98 8.08 10.66 0.31
CA PRO A 98 6.89 11.12 -0.41
C PRO A 98 6.66 10.46 -1.78
N PHE A 99 7.58 9.61 -2.23
CA PHE A 99 7.51 8.84 -3.47
C PHE A 99 7.53 7.32 -3.26
N TYR A 100 7.40 6.84 -2.02
CA TYR A 100 7.53 5.42 -1.70
C TYR A 100 6.55 4.55 -2.47
N ASP A 101 5.26 4.89 -2.43
CA ASP A 101 4.21 4.10 -3.07
C ASP A 101 4.43 4.00 -4.59
N GLN A 102 4.82 5.11 -5.23
CA GLN A 102 5.11 5.17 -6.66
C GLN A 102 6.31 4.28 -7.04
N LEU A 103 7.39 4.32 -6.25
CA LEU A 103 8.59 3.50 -6.50
C LEU A 103 8.33 2.02 -6.26
N ALA A 104 7.62 1.68 -5.18
CA ALA A 104 7.22 0.31 -4.88
C ALA A 104 6.34 -0.26 -6.01
N TYR A 105 5.37 0.53 -6.48
CA TYR A 105 4.52 0.16 -7.60
C TYR A 105 5.31 0.04 -8.92
N LEU A 106 6.27 0.93 -9.19
CA LEU A 106 7.14 0.83 -10.35
C LEU A 106 7.98 -0.46 -10.34
N ARG A 107 8.55 -0.82 -9.19
CA ARG A 107 9.26 -2.10 -9.01
C ARG A 107 8.33 -3.29 -9.27
N PHE A 108 7.12 -3.25 -8.70
CA PHE A 108 6.14 -4.31 -8.91
C PHE A 108 5.80 -4.51 -10.40
N ARG A 109 5.56 -3.41 -11.13
CA ARG A 109 5.33 -3.47 -12.58
C ARG A 109 6.52 -4.03 -13.34
N ALA A 110 7.74 -3.70 -12.93
CA ALA A 110 8.94 -4.26 -13.54
C ALA A 110 9.07 -5.78 -13.31
N LEU A 111 8.76 -6.26 -12.11
CA LEU A 111 8.73 -7.68 -11.80
C LEU A 111 7.65 -8.41 -12.60
N CYS A 112 6.43 -7.85 -12.71
CA CYS A 112 5.36 -8.45 -13.51
C CYS A 112 5.75 -8.52 -14.99
N TYR A 113 6.35 -7.45 -15.54
CA TYR A 113 6.85 -7.48 -16.91
C TYR A 113 7.90 -8.58 -17.13
N LEU A 114 8.84 -8.75 -16.21
CA LEU A 114 9.83 -9.83 -16.31
C LEU A 114 9.16 -11.21 -16.23
N ALA A 115 8.23 -11.41 -15.30
CA ALA A 115 7.58 -12.71 -15.11
C ALA A 115 6.62 -13.08 -16.25
N ASP A 116 5.74 -12.14 -16.64
CA ASP A 116 4.63 -12.41 -17.57
C ASP A 116 5.05 -12.29 -19.04
N GLU A 117 5.85 -11.27 -19.38
CA GLU A 117 6.25 -11.00 -20.78
C GLU A 117 7.60 -11.65 -21.12
N CYS A 118 8.56 -11.67 -20.19
CA CYS A 118 9.88 -12.25 -20.43
C CYS A 118 10.01 -13.71 -19.95
N GLY A 119 9.09 -14.19 -19.10
CA GLY A 119 9.17 -15.54 -18.50
C GLY A 119 10.27 -15.68 -17.44
N GLU A 120 10.73 -14.57 -16.85
CA GLU A 120 11.81 -14.48 -15.87
C GLU A 120 11.22 -14.07 -14.50
N ALA A 121 11.24 -14.96 -13.49
CA ALA A 121 10.74 -14.68 -12.14
C ALA A 121 11.77 -15.03 -11.06
#